data_AF-A0A2E1P525-F1
#
_entry.id   AF-A0A2E1P525-F1
#
_cell.length_a   1.000
_cell.length_b   1.000
_cell.length_c   1.000
_cell.angle_alpha   90.00
_cell.angle_beta   90.00
_cell.angle_gamma   90.00
#
_symmetry.space_group_name_H-M   'P 1'
#
loop_
_entity.id
_entity.type
_entity.pdbx_description
1 polymer ?
#
loop_
_entity_poly.entity_id
_entity_poly.type
_entity_poly.pdbx_seq_one_letter_code
_entity_poly.pdbx_strand_id
1 'polypeptide(L)'
;MAKSRLLMWPCIYLKNFKITEMKKSTFKIFLNIKPVLLILFIVGCGEDSIIIDTQALDQKIVEATSFLDGKEEGTQPGFYSNRTITKLENRIEWAQGILASNPIEQKLIDNAILILDAGIESIKASEIFSKYPKFTPGTSSMVSPGNIAYAPLDEFTVECRFKPASLNSVSGYGNEIVAHILCTDHQYVGADTGGYALRYYTNDLSPAGQLEFLVGIGAAPPYWSVVNAGVQIQELNKWYHIAATYNASTLTSKIYVDGVLAGEGTFAGPMVHDMANGGPRLGIGYSPMWDITDPAWNRRSNVDGQIIDVRIWGKELSSSEINDRKDDFLTNISQYTSLNAYWPLNAQMGNPIMDATGKYGLNVEGVDWVEPN
;
A
#
# COMPACT_ATOMS: atom_id res chain seq x y z
N MET A 1 -4.18 69.64 9.92
CA MET A 1 -3.64 68.55 9.08
C MET A 1 -4.81 67.69 8.63
N ALA A 2 -5.25 67.87 7.38
CA ALA A 2 -6.17 67.00 6.67
C ALA A 2 -6.03 67.37 5.19
N LYS A 3 -5.81 66.40 4.30
CA LYS A 3 -6.06 66.57 2.84
C LYS A 3 -6.12 65.22 2.12
N SER A 4 -7.36 64.90 1.78
CA SER A 4 -7.93 64.24 0.59
C SER A 4 -7.01 63.67 -0.51
N ARG A 5 -7.42 62.48 -0.98
CA ARG A 5 -7.16 61.89 -2.30
C ARG A 5 -8.00 62.57 -3.39
N LEU A 6 -7.46 62.72 -4.61
CA LEU A 6 -8.15 62.42 -5.88
C LEU A 6 -7.13 62.32 -7.04
N LEU A 7 -7.52 61.55 -8.06
CA LEU A 7 -6.76 61.00 -9.19
C LEU A 7 -6.36 62.02 -10.29
N MET A 8 -5.26 61.72 -11.01
CA MET A 8 -5.16 61.85 -12.48
C MET A 8 -3.93 61.08 -13.05
N TRP A 9 -4.14 60.41 -14.19
CA TRP A 9 -3.17 59.63 -15.00
C TRP A 9 -2.00 60.45 -15.59
N PRO A 10 -0.93 59.77 -16.08
CA PRO A 10 -0.76 59.68 -17.54
C PRO A 10 -0.25 58.33 -18.07
N CYS A 11 -0.58 58.08 -19.35
CA CYS A 11 -0.18 56.98 -20.21
C CYS A 11 1.33 56.71 -20.27
N ILE A 12 1.72 55.42 -20.35
CA ILE A 12 2.97 54.99 -20.97
C ILE A 12 2.71 53.83 -21.95
N TYR A 13 3.18 54.06 -23.18
CA TYR A 13 3.33 53.16 -24.32
C TYR A 13 4.13 51.90 -24.00
N LEU A 14 3.73 50.73 -24.54
CA LEU A 14 4.63 49.60 -24.77
C LEU A 14 4.44 49.04 -26.19
N LYS A 15 5.54 49.08 -26.96
CA LYS A 15 5.70 48.48 -28.28
C LYS A 15 5.88 46.96 -28.18
N ASN A 16 5.24 46.26 -29.10
CA ASN A 16 5.66 45.05 -29.82
C ASN A 16 6.31 43.88 -29.03
N PHE A 17 5.53 42.80 -28.88
CA PHE A 17 6.06 41.44 -28.91
C PHE A 17 5.15 40.55 -29.78
N LYS A 18 5.71 39.96 -30.84
CA LYS A 18 5.05 38.96 -31.68
C LYS A 18 4.99 37.64 -30.91
N ILE A 19 3.82 37.03 -30.82
CA ILE A 19 3.64 35.66 -30.35
C ILE A 19 3.25 34.80 -31.54
N THR A 20 4.15 33.88 -31.88
CA THR A 20 3.95 32.78 -32.82
C THR A 20 3.07 31.70 -32.18
N GLU A 21 2.25 31.07 -33.02
CA GLU A 21 1.12 30.19 -32.71
C GLU A 21 1.40 29.05 -31.71
N MET A 22 0.48 28.87 -30.74
CA MET A 22 0.25 27.59 -30.05
C MET A 22 -1.17 27.11 -30.33
N LYS A 23 -1.26 25.98 -31.03
CA LYS A 23 -2.49 25.22 -31.30
C LYS A 23 -3.12 24.73 -29.99
N LYS A 24 -4.24 25.33 -29.58
CA LYS A 24 -5.22 24.69 -28.69
C LYS A 24 -6.22 23.91 -29.54
N SER A 25 -6.13 22.59 -29.51
CA SER A 25 -7.18 21.70 -30.03
C SER A 25 -8.35 21.71 -29.05
N THR A 26 -9.32 22.59 -29.29
CA THR A 26 -10.65 22.50 -28.70
C THR A 26 -11.52 21.62 -29.59
N PHE A 27 -11.97 20.50 -29.03
CA PHE A 27 -12.90 19.56 -29.66
C PHE A 27 -14.27 20.24 -29.80
N LYS A 28 -14.55 20.80 -30.98
CA LYS A 28 -15.85 21.35 -31.36
C LYS A 28 -16.77 20.18 -31.76
N ILE A 29 -17.77 19.89 -30.95
CA ILE A 29 -18.94 19.13 -31.41
C ILE A 29 -19.80 20.09 -32.23
N PHE A 30 -20.01 19.73 -33.50
CA PHE A 30 -20.83 20.47 -34.46
C PHE A 30 -22.29 20.49 -33.99
N LEU A 31 -22.82 21.68 -33.65
CA LEU A 31 -24.25 21.94 -33.78
C LEU A 31 -24.54 22.16 -35.27
N ASN A 32 -25.13 21.16 -35.92
CA ASN A 32 -25.62 21.26 -37.29
C ASN A 32 -27.13 21.57 -37.24
N ILE A 33 -27.48 22.86 -37.17
CA ILE A 33 -28.87 23.31 -37.30
C ILE A 33 -29.17 23.43 -38.80
N LYS A 34 -29.96 22.50 -39.35
CA LYS A 34 -30.63 22.67 -40.65
C LYS A 34 -32.05 23.20 -40.41
N PRO A 35 -32.57 24.12 -41.25
CA PRO A 35 -33.93 24.60 -41.13
C PRO A 35 -34.86 23.49 -41.65
N VAL A 36 -35.60 22.85 -40.76
CA VAL A 36 -36.67 21.93 -41.16
C VAL A 36 -37.93 22.76 -41.36
N LEU A 37 -38.33 22.82 -42.62
CA LEU A 37 -39.57 23.40 -43.12
C LEU A 37 -40.75 22.74 -42.39
N LEU A 38 -41.53 23.54 -41.67
CA LEU A 38 -42.78 23.12 -41.01
C LEU A 38 -43.83 22.80 -42.09
N ILE A 39 -43.94 21.53 -42.46
CA ILE A 39 -45.06 21.01 -43.24
C ILE A 39 -46.05 20.40 -42.25
N LEU A 40 -47.19 21.09 -42.06
CA LEU A 40 -48.35 20.51 -41.39
C LEU A 40 -48.85 19.31 -42.21
N PHE A 41 -48.60 18.11 -41.72
CA PHE A 41 -49.44 16.96 -42.00
C PHE A 41 -50.25 16.65 -40.74
N ILE A 42 -51.54 16.94 -40.82
CA ILE A 42 -52.53 16.45 -39.85
C ILE A 42 -52.69 14.96 -40.16
N VAL A 43 -52.04 14.10 -39.37
CA VAL A 43 -52.26 12.66 -39.41
C VAL A 43 -52.40 12.18 -37.98
N GLY A 44 -53.60 11.73 -37.64
CA GLY A 44 -53.92 10.76 -36.59
C GLY A 44 -53.39 11.07 -35.19
N CYS A 45 -54.28 11.50 -34.31
CA CYS A 45 -54.12 11.31 -32.87
C CYS A 45 -54.02 9.80 -32.59
N GLY A 46 -52.79 9.29 -32.54
CA GLY A 46 -52.46 8.15 -31.68
C GLY A 46 -51.85 8.77 -30.44
N GLU A 47 -52.59 8.83 -29.34
CA GLU A 47 -51.96 8.93 -28.03
C GLU A 47 -51.15 7.63 -27.88
N ASP A 48 -49.89 7.65 -28.33
CA ASP A 48 -48.91 6.64 -27.94
C ASP A 48 -48.74 6.81 -26.43
N SER A 49 -49.58 6.09 -25.70
CA SER A 49 -49.51 5.97 -24.27
C SER A 49 -48.13 5.40 -23.97
N ILE A 50 -47.26 6.23 -23.40
CA ILE A 50 -45.96 5.77 -22.91
C ILE A 50 -46.26 4.72 -21.85
N ILE A 51 -45.97 3.45 -22.17
CA ILE A 51 -46.12 2.34 -21.25
C ILE A 51 -45.04 2.50 -20.18
N ILE A 52 -45.45 2.67 -18.93
CA ILE A 52 -44.55 2.68 -17.78
C ILE A 52 -44.34 1.22 -17.35
N ASP A 53 -43.15 0.70 -17.59
CA ASP A 53 -42.74 -0.66 -17.22
C ASP A 53 -42.02 -0.66 -15.86
N THR A 54 -42.81 -0.60 -14.80
CA THR A 54 -42.27 -0.71 -13.43
C THR A 54 -41.79 -2.11 -13.09
N GLN A 55 -42.24 -3.14 -13.82
CA GLN A 55 -41.90 -4.54 -13.56
C GLN A 55 -40.43 -4.82 -13.86
N ALA A 56 -39.89 -4.24 -14.95
CA ALA A 56 -38.48 -4.37 -15.29
C ALA A 56 -37.56 -3.83 -14.19
N LEU A 57 -37.91 -2.70 -13.57
CA LEU A 57 -37.12 -2.12 -12.48
C LEU A 57 -37.27 -2.93 -11.18
N ASP A 58 -38.47 -3.41 -10.85
CA ASP A 58 -38.69 -4.29 -9.69
C ASP A 58 -37.84 -5.57 -9.78
N GLN A 59 -37.81 -6.21 -10.95
CA GLN A 59 -36.96 -7.38 -11.21
C GLN A 59 -35.47 -7.06 -11.07
N LYS A 60 -35.03 -5.90 -11.57
CA LYS A 60 -33.62 -5.50 -11.47
C LYS A 60 -33.20 -5.18 -10.03
N ILE A 61 -34.10 -4.60 -9.24
CA ILE A 61 -33.88 -4.39 -7.80
C ILE A 61 -33.70 -5.73 -7.10
N VAL A 62 -34.57 -6.71 -7.36
CA VAL A 62 -34.45 -8.07 -6.79
C VAL A 62 -33.13 -8.72 -7.18
N GLU A 63 -32.73 -8.65 -8.45
CA GLU A 63 -31.43 -9.16 -8.92
C GLU A 63 -30.26 -8.50 -8.18
N ALA A 64 -30.26 -7.18 -8.06
CA ALA A 64 -29.20 -6.44 -7.39
C ALA A 64 -29.14 -6.76 -5.89
N THR A 65 -30.29 -6.90 -5.22
CA THR A 65 -30.36 -7.30 -3.80
C THR A 65 -29.83 -8.72 -3.62
N SER A 66 -30.33 -9.70 -4.37
CA SER A 66 -29.85 -11.09 -4.28
C SER A 66 -28.38 -11.23 -4.67
N PHE A 67 -27.88 -10.39 -5.58
CA PHE A 67 -26.47 -10.37 -5.92
C PHE A 67 -25.58 -9.97 -4.73
N LEU A 68 -26.06 -9.14 -3.80
CA LEU A 68 -25.31 -8.73 -2.61
C LEU A 68 -25.27 -9.78 -1.49
N ASP A 69 -26.14 -10.79 -1.53
CA ASP A 69 -26.23 -11.81 -0.48
C ASP A 69 -24.87 -12.51 -0.24
N GLY A 70 -24.42 -12.48 1.02
CA GLY A 70 -23.17 -13.10 1.46
C GLY A 70 -21.89 -12.40 0.99
N LYS A 71 -21.97 -11.23 0.35
CA LYS A 71 -20.80 -10.44 -0.04
C LYS A 71 -20.41 -9.48 1.08
N GLU A 72 -19.11 -9.39 1.33
CA GLU A 72 -18.57 -8.51 2.35
C GLU A 72 -17.52 -7.56 1.74
N GLU A 73 -17.50 -6.32 2.22
CA GLU A 73 -16.43 -5.39 1.89
C GLU A 73 -15.21 -5.67 2.77
N GLY A 74 -14.03 -5.54 2.20
CA GLY A 74 -12.81 -5.77 2.96
C GLY A 74 -11.56 -5.53 2.14
N THR A 75 -10.44 -5.99 2.71
CA THR A 75 -9.09 -5.86 2.14
C THR A 75 -8.42 -7.21 1.91
N GLN A 76 -9.12 -8.31 2.20
CA GLN A 76 -8.59 -9.66 2.09
C GLN A 76 -9.09 -10.33 0.80
N PRO A 77 -8.34 -11.32 0.26
CA PRO A 77 -8.83 -12.11 -0.86
C PRO A 77 -10.22 -12.72 -0.60
N GLY A 78 -11.08 -12.70 -1.63
CA GLY A 78 -12.48 -13.12 -1.55
C GLY A 78 -13.45 -12.04 -1.08
N PHE A 79 -12.96 -10.91 -0.56
CA PHE A 79 -13.79 -9.73 -0.27
C PHE A 79 -13.89 -8.81 -1.48
N TYR A 80 -14.78 -7.83 -1.40
CA TYR A 80 -14.94 -6.80 -2.40
C TYR A 80 -14.35 -5.47 -1.91
N SER A 81 -13.75 -4.69 -2.82
CA SER A 81 -13.11 -3.44 -2.44
C SER A 81 -14.07 -2.51 -1.68
N ASN A 82 -13.56 -1.84 -0.64
CA ASN A 82 -14.34 -0.95 0.22
C ASN A 82 -15.19 0.05 -0.58
N ARG A 83 -16.42 0.28 -0.11
CA ARG A 83 -17.46 1.15 -0.67
C ARG A 83 -18.02 0.73 -2.03
N THR A 84 -17.86 -0.51 -2.48
CA THR A 84 -18.53 -0.99 -3.71
C THR A 84 -19.91 -1.60 -3.42
N ILE A 85 -20.04 -2.36 -2.33
CA ILE A 85 -21.32 -2.90 -1.85
C ILE A 85 -22.21 -1.75 -1.36
N THR A 86 -21.70 -0.88 -0.49
CA THR A 86 -22.48 0.27 0.01
C THR A 86 -22.96 1.19 -1.12
N LYS A 87 -22.19 1.32 -2.20
CA LYS A 87 -22.63 2.07 -3.38
C LYS A 87 -23.81 1.41 -4.09
N LEU A 88 -23.83 0.08 -4.20
CA LEU A 88 -24.95 -0.64 -4.80
C LEU A 88 -26.17 -0.62 -3.89
N GLU A 89 -26.01 -0.77 -2.57
CA GLU A 89 -27.11 -0.61 -1.59
C GLU A 89 -27.80 0.75 -1.72
N ASN A 90 -27.02 1.84 -1.76
CA ASN A 90 -27.57 3.19 -1.96
C ASN A 90 -28.28 3.35 -3.33
N ARG A 91 -27.82 2.66 -4.37
CA ARG A 91 -28.46 2.67 -5.70
C ARG A 91 -29.76 1.86 -5.70
N ILE A 92 -29.81 0.76 -4.96
CA ILE A 92 -31.03 -0.03 -4.74
C ILE A 92 -32.07 0.83 -4.02
N GLU A 93 -31.68 1.51 -2.94
CA GLU A 93 -32.59 2.41 -2.20
C GLU A 93 -33.12 3.54 -3.11
N TRP A 94 -32.24 4.15 -3.90
CA TRP A 94 -32.65 5.16 -4.88
C TRP A 94 -33.62 4.61 -5.94
N ALA A 95 -33.38 3.40 -6.45
CA ALA A 95 -34.26 2.74 -7.41
C ALA A 95 -35.64 2.40 -6.81
N GLN A 96 -35.69 1.97 -5.55
CA GLN A 96 -36.95 1.80 -4.81
C GLN A 96 -37.70 3.14 -4.66
N GLY A 97 -36.97 4.24 -4.43
CA GLY A 97 -37.55 5.59 -4.41
C GLY A 97 -38.19 6.01 -5.73
N ILE A 98 -37.65 5.58 -6.87
CA ILE A 98 -38.25 5.81 -8.20
C ILE A 98 -39.59 5.08 -8.32
N LEU A 99 -39.68 3.81 -7.89
CA LEU A 99 -40.92 3.03 -7.91
C LEU A 99 -42.02 3.64 -7.01
N ALA A 100 -41.63 4.37 -5.97
CA ALA A 100 -42.56 5.05 -5.07
C ALA A 100 -42.94 6.47 -5.53
N SER A 101 -42.31 6.99 -6.58
CA SER A 101 -42.54 8.37 -7.05
C SER A 101 -43.89 8.53 -7.77
N ASN A 102 -44.38 9.78 -7.90
CA ASN A 102 -45.58 10.10 -8.66
C ASN A 102 -45.51 11.55 -9.19
N PRO A 103 -45.61 11.79 -10.52
CA PRO A 103 -45.67 10.79 -11.58
C PRO A 103 -44.34 10.05 -11.77
N ILE A 104 -44.39 8.79 -12.18
CA ILE A 104 -43.21 8.02 -12.60
C ILE A 104 -42.96 8.29 -14.09
N GLU A 105 -41.70 8.47 -14.47
CA GLU A 105 -41.28 8.60 -15.86
C GLU A 105 -40.49 7.36 -16.30
N GLN A 106 -40.81 6.80 -17.48
CA GLN A 106 -40.10 5.62 -18.03
C GLN A 106 -38.59 5.85 -18.16
N LYS A 107 -38.16 7.07 -18.49
CA LYS A 107 -36.74 7.42 -18.58
C LYS A 107 -36.00 7.26 -17.23
N LEU A 108 -36.67 7.50 -16.11
CA LEU A 108 -36.09 7.29 -14.78
C LEU A 108 -35.93 5.80 -14.49
N ILE A 109 -36.89 4.99 -14.91
CA ILE A 109 -36.84 3.51 -14.83
C ILE A 109 -35.63 2.99 -15.63
N ASP A 110 -35.51 3.37 -16.90
CA ASP A 110 -34.42 2.92 -17.77
C ASP A 110 -33.04 3.31 -17.21
N ASN A 111 -32.90 4.55 -16.70
CA ASN A 111 -31.68 5.02 -16.07
C ASN A 111 -31.37 4.23 -14.78
N ALA A 112 -32.39 3.89 -13.99
CA ALA A 112 -32.20 3.13 -12.76
C ALA A 112 -31.69 1.73 -13.03
N ILE A 113 -32.26 1.05 -14.03
CA ILE A 113 -31.80 -0.28 -14.48
C ILE A 113 -30.33 -0.23 -14.89
N LEU A 114 -29.95 0.74 -15.74
CA LEU A 114 -28.56 0.91 -16.19
C LEU A 114 -27.59 1.16 -15.04
N ILE A 115 -27.99 1.93 -14.02
CA ILE A 115 -27.16 2.24 -12.86
C ILE A 115 -26.99 1.03 -11.93
N LEU A 116 -28.02 0.19 -11.80
CA LEU A 116 -27.96 -1.06 -11.05
C LEU A 116 -27.07 -2.07 -11.78
N ASP A 117 -27.23 -2.25 -13.09
CA ASP A 117 -26.37 -3.13 -13.91
C ASP A 117 -24.89 -2.71 -13.81
N ALA A 118 -24.60 -1.42 -14.00
CA ALA A 118 -23.25 -0.89 -13.83
C ALA A 118 -22.72 -1.06 -12.39
N GLY A 119 -23.60 -1.07 -11.39
CA GLY A 119 -23.24 -1.33 -10.00
C GLY A 119 -22.85 -2.78 -9.75
N ILE A 120 -23.63 -3.72 -10.29
CA ILE A 120 -23.34 -5.16 -10.22
C ILE A 120 -21.98 -5.45 -10.89
N GLU A 121 -21.77 -4.95 -12.11
CA GLU A 121 -20.49 -5.14 -12.82
C GLU A 121 -19.32 -4.48 -12.08
N SER A 122 -19.53 -3.32 -11.45
CA SER A 122 -18.50 -2.69 -10.63
C SER A 122 -18.11 -3.51 -9.40
N ILE A 123 -19.02 -4.29 -8.82
CA ILE A 123 -18.70 -5.19 -7.70
C ILE A 123 -17.99 -6.44 -8.21
N LYS A 124 -18.44 -7.05 -9.31
CA LYS A 124 -17.73 -8.20 -9.91
C LYS A 124 -16.26 -7.86 -10.22
N ALA A 125 -16.02 -6.66 -10.74
CA ALA A 125 -14.68 -6.17 -11.02
C ALA A 125 -13.87 -5.76 -9.76
N SER A 126 -14.51 -5.66 -8.59
CA SER A 126 -13.88 -5.25 -7.35
C SER A 126 -13.52 -6.41 -6.41
N GLU A 127 -13.76 -7.65 -6.84
CA GLU A 127 -13.33 -8.83 -6.11
C GLU A 127 -11.81 -8.83 -5.93
N ILE A 128 -11.39 -9.04 -4.69
CA ILE A 128 -9.98 -9.04 -4.32
C ILE A 128 -9.45 -10.45 -4.51
N PHE A 129 -8.54 -10.62 -5.45
CA PHE A 129 -7.82 -11.88 -5.66
C PHE A 129 -6.51 -11.90 -4.89
N SER A 130 -6.06 -13.11 -4.53
CA SER A 130 -4.76 -13.27 -3.89
C SER A 130 -3.66 -12.83 -4.86
N LYS A 131 -2.84 -11.87 -4.45
CA LYS A 131 -1.64 -11.45 -5.19
C LYS A 131 -0.53 -11.12 -4.24
N TYR A 132 0.67 -11.56 -4.57
CA TYR A 132 1.85 -11.38 -3.73
C TYR A 132 2.84 -10.44 -4.39
N PRO A 133 3.40 -9.46 -3.64
CA PRO A 133 4.36 -8.53 -4.18
C PRO A 133 5.67 -9.26 -4.50
N LYS A 134 6.19 -9.02 -5.69
CA LYS A 134 7.51 -9.46 -6.13
C LYS A 134 8.42 -8.24 -6.20
N PHE A 135 9.45 -8.27 -5.38
CA PHE A 135 10.51 -7.29 -5.32
C PHE A 135 11.60 -7.67 -6.32
N THR A 136 12.04 -6.68 -7.09
CA THR A 136 13.14 -6.75 -8.03
C THR A 136 14.21 -5.75 -7.59
N PRO A 137 15.47 -6.17 -7.45
CA PRO A 137 16.54 -5.27 -7.04
C PRO A 137 16.70 -4.09 -7.99
N GLY A 138 16.97 -2.91 -7.46
CA GLY A 138 17.12 -1.71 -8.30
C GLY A 138 15.81 -1.07 -8.77
N THR A 139 14.64 -1.72 -8.60
CA THR A 139 13.36 -1.15 -9.06
C THR A 139 12.31 -1.07 -7.97
N SER A 140 12.25 -2.09 -7.10
CA SER A 140 11.14 -2.25 -6.16
C SER A 140 11.43 -1.70 -4.78
N SER A 141 10.45 -1.02 -4.19
CA SER A 141 10.47 -0.64 -2.78
C SER A 141 9.05 -0.57 -2.22
N MET A 142 8.93 -0.88 -0.93
CA MET A 142 7.79 -0.50 -0.11
C MET A 142 8.31 0.27 1.09
N VAL A 143 7.96 1.55 1.19
CA VAL A 143 8.52 2.45 2.19
C VAL A 143 7.42 3.25 2.86
N SER A 144 7.49 3.35 4.17
CA SER A 144 6.52 4.10 4.95
C SER A 144 6.60 5.62 4.68
N PRO A 145 5.47 6.37 4.69
CA PRO A 145 5.45 7.80 4.37
C PRO A 145 6.05 8.62 5.51
N GLY A 146 7.38 8.69 5.51
CA GLY A 146 8.15 9.43 6.51
C GLY A 146 8.40 8.65 7.80
N ASN A 147 8.86 9.44 8.76
CA ASN A 147 9.27 9.00 10.08
C ASN A 147 8.09 8.43 10.82
N ILE A 148 8.15 7.18 11.23
CA ILE A 148 7.03 6.57 11.94
C ILE A 148 7.52 5.99 13.24
N ALA A 149 6.76 6.27 14.29
CA ALA A 149 6.98 5.79 15.65
C ALA A 149 6.67 4.28 15.78
N TYR A 150 7.22 3.46 14.87
CA TYR A 150 6.96 2.02 14.80
C TYR A 150 7.69 1.23 15.87
N ALA A 151 8.92 1.63 16.23
CA ALA A 151 9.79 0.78 17.01
C ALA A 151 9.41 0.85 18.50
N PRO A 152 8.93 -0.24 19.10
CA PRO A 152 9.01 -0.38 20.54
C PRO A 152 10.47 -0.22 20.95
N LEU A 153 10.74 0.62 21.94
CA LEU A 153 12.11 0.98 22.31
C LEU A 153 12.79 -0.12 23.13
N ASP A 154 11.99 -0.87 23.90
CA ASP A 154 12.50 -1.76 24.94
C ASP A 154 12.43 -3.23 24.55
N GLU A 155 11.44 -3.65 23.77
CA GLU A 155 11.31 -5.02 23.28
C GLU A 155 10.37 -5.13 22.06
N PHE A 156 10.70 -5.96 21.08
CA PHE A 156 9.86 -6.16 19.91
C PHE A 156 10.11 -7.47 19.20
N THR A 157 9.21 -7.80 18.28
CA THR A 157 9.39 -8.87 17.29
C THR A 157 9.03 -8.35 15.91
N VAL A 158 9.92 -8.54 14.95
CA VAL A 158 9.64 -8.33 13.52
C VAL A 158 9.59 -9.70 12.84
N GLU A 159 8.56 -9.96 12.06
CA GLU A 159 8.46 -11.22 11.32
C GLU A 159 7.80 -11.04 9.96
N CYS A 160 8.08 -11.96 9.06
CA CYS A 160 7.49 -12.01 7.73
C CYS A 160 7.58 -13.42 7.13
N ARG A 161 6.86 -13.64 6.03
CA ARG A 161 7.11 -14.75 5.11
C ARG A 161 7.87 -14.23 3.90
N PHE A 162 8.97 -14.91 3.57
CA PHE A 162 9.86 -14.54 2.48
C PHE A 162 10.08 -15.73 1.53
N LYS A 163 9.96 -15.47 0.23
CA LYS A 163 10.26 -16.43 -0.84
C LYS A 163 11.35 -15.85 -1.74
N PRO A 164 12.63 -16.23 -1.56
CA PRO A 164 13.73 -15.69 -2.35
C PRO A 164 13.66 -16.20 -3.80
N ALA A 165 13.75 -15.29 -4.77
CA ALA A 165 14.00 -15.65 -6.17
C ALA A 165 15.51 -15.70 -6.46
N SER A 166 16.30 -14.95 -5.70
CA SER A 166 17.76 -14.98 -5.68
C SER A 166 18.25 -14.73 -4.24
N LEU A 167 19.42 -15.29 -3.91
CA LEU A 167 20.11 -15.04 -2.64
C LEU A 167 21.35 -14.18 -2.80
N ASN A 168 21.66 -13.75 -4.03
CA ASN A 168 22.82 -12.94 -4.33
C ASN A 168 22.68 -11.55 -3.70
N SER A 169 23.76 -11.07 -3.09
CA SER A 169 23.87 -9.67 -2.66
C SER A 169 24.12 -8.76 -3.85
N VAL A 170 23.31 -7.70 -3.99
CA VAL A 170 23.63 -6.63 -4.93
C VAL A 170 24.74 -5.79 -4.31
N SER A 171 25.84 -5.61 -5.04
CA SER A 171 26.96 -4.73 -4.63
C SER A 171 27.69 -5.11 -3.31
N GLY A 172 27.56 -6.34 -2.81
CA GLY A 172 28.24 -6.82 -1.59
C GLY A 172 27.64 -6.32 -0.27
N TYR A 173 26.47 -5.67 -0.31
CA TYR A 173 25.72 -5.27 0.88
C TYR A 173 24.69 -6.33 1.26
N GLY A 174 24.15 -6.26 2.48
CA GLY A 174 23.06 -7.13 2.90
C GLY A 174 21.76 -6.73 2.20
N ASN A 175 20.91 -7.70 1.87
CA ASN A 175 19.59 -7.46 1.29
C ASN A 175 18.55 -7.42 2.42
N GLU A 176 17.95 -6.26 2.68
CA GLU A 176 17.00 -6.06 3.76
C GLU A 176 15.61 -6.55 3.39
N ILE A 177 15.15 -7.56 4.12
CA ILE A 177 13.80 -8.09 4.02
C ILE A 177 12.83 -7.12 4.67
N VAL A 178 13.12 -6.72 5.91
CA VAL A 178 12.40 -5.68 6.65
C VAL A 178 13.43 -4.87 7.42
N ALA A 179 13.44 -3.55 7.24
CA ALA A 179 14.38 -2.68 7.91
C ALA A 179 13.74 -1.37 8.36
N HIS A 180 14.08 -0.95 9.56
CA HIS A 180 13.74 0.34 10.11
C HIS A 180 15.02 0.92 10.69
N ILE A 181 15.81 1.54 9.82
CA ILE A 181 17.24 1.72 10.05
C ILE A 181 17.66 3.14 9.69
N LEU A 182 18.54 3.70 10.51
CA LEU A 182 19.08 5.04 10.38
C LEU A 182 20.61 4.98 10.31
N CYS A 183 21.16 5.77 9.40
CA CYS A 183 22.56 6.15 9.37
C CYS A 183 22.63 7.58 8.88
N THR A 184 23.23 8.50 9.64
CA THR A 184 23.56 9.82 9.10
C THR A 184 24.70 9.69 8.08
N ASP A 185 24.84 10.70 7.22
CA ASP A 185 25.69 10.71 6.03
C ASP A 185 27.11 10.22 6.29
N HIS A 186 27.49 9.17 5.56
CA HIS A 186 28.78 8.49 5.62
C HIS A 186 29.10 7.87 6.99
N GLN A 187 29.27 6.54 7.01
CA GLN A 187 29.76 5.73 8.15
C GLN A 187 31.15 6.15 8.69
N TYR A 188 31.68 7.28 8.23
CA TYR A 188 33.02 7.77 8.45
C TYR A 188 32.97 8.93 9.44
N VAL A 189 33.01 8.56 10.73
CA VAL A 189 33.30 9.41 11.89
C VAL A 189 32.16 10.31 12.36
N GLY A 190 31.52 9.95 13.48
CA GLY A 190 30.53 10.78 14.17
C GLY A 190 29.08 10.62 13.69
N ALA A 191 28.80 9.66 12.81
CA ALA A 191 27.44 9.33 12.38
C ALA A 191 26.72 8.45 13.42
N ASP A 192 25.49 8.83 13.78
CA ASP A 192 24.63 8.03 14.65
C ASP A 192 24.03 6.87 13.85
N THR A 193 24.30 5.64 14.30
CA THR A 193 23.63 4.44 13.79
C THR A 193 22.46 4.09 14.69
N GLY A 194 21.33 3.73 14.09
CA GLY A 194 20.13 3.41 14.85
C GLY A 194 19.15 2.53 14.11
N GLY A 195 18.18 2.04 14.86
CA GLY A 195 17.14 1.14 14.35
C GLY A 195 17.64 -0.29 14.15
N TYR A 196 16.92 -1.06 13.33
CA TYR A 196 17.17 -2.48 13.10
C TYR A 196 16.99 -2.89 11.64
N ALA A 197 17.56 -4.03 11.28
CA ALA A 197 17.27 -4.70 10.02
C ALA A 197 17.24 -6.22 10.18
N LEU A 198 16.29 -6.86 9.50
CA LEU A 198 16.28 -8.28 9.19
C LEU A 198 16.70 -8.45 7.74
N ARG A 199 17.82 -9.13 7.50
CA ARG A 199 18.47 -9.19 6.18
C ARG A 199 19.12 -10.54 5.90
N TYR A 200 19.51 -10.74 4.65
CA TYR A 200 20.39 -11.84 4.25
C TYR A 200 21.59 -11.36 3.44
N TYR A 201 22.64 -12.19 3.39
CA TYR A 201 23.86 -11.93 2.64
C TYR A 201 24.21 -13.01 1.62
N THR A 202 24.98 -12.58 0.63
CA THR A 202 26.11 -13.34 0.10
C THR A 202 27.39 -12.56 0.43
N ASN A 203 28.38 -13.17 1.10
CA ASN A 203 29.69 -12.53 1.24
C ASN A 203 30.82 -13.56 1.05
N ASP A 204 32.06 -13.09 0.83
CA ASP A 204 33.20 -13.98 0.52
C ASP A 204 33.58 -14.95 1.66
N LEU A 205 33.02 -14.74 2.87
CA LEU A 205 33.25 -15.51 4.08
C LEU A 205 32.00 -16.30 4.56
N SER A 206 30.84 -16.09 3.92
CA SER A 206 29.55 -16.68 4.28
C SER A 206 28.78 -17.13 3.02
N PRO A 207 28.31 -18.37 2.96
CA PRO A 207 27.51 -18.85 1.82
C PRO A 207 26.21 -18.03 1.66
N ALA A 208 25.72 -17.97 0.42
CA ALA A 208 24.50 -17.24 0.07
C ALA A 208 23.30 -17.66 0.95
N GLY A 209 22.52 -16.67 1.40
CA GLY A 209 21.33 -16.88 2.22
C GLY A 209 21.60 -16.97 3.73
N GLN A 210 22.76 -16.52 4.19
CA GLN A 210 23.01 -16.30 5.62
C GLN A 210 22.08 -15.21 6.14
N LEU A 211 21.21 -15.54 7.10
CA LEU A 211 20.30 -14.60 7.75
C LEU A 211 21.00 -13.89 8.92
N GLU A 212 20.73 -12.59 9.02
CA GLU A 212 21.21 -11.72 10.09
C GLU A 212 20.09 -10.83 10.61
N PHE A 213 20.17 -10.55 11.91
CA PHE A 213 19.43 -9.47 12.54
C PHE A 213 20.42 -8.53 13.23
N LEU A 214 20.28 -7.23 13.00
CA LEU A 214 21.16 -6.22 13.55
C LEU A 214 20.40 -5.05 14.14
N VAL A 215 21.03 -4.41 15.11
CA VAL A 215 20.60 -3.13 15.67
C VAL A 215 21.75 -2.13 15.67
N GLY A 216 21.45 -0.86 15.42
CA GLY A 216 22.39 0.24 15.56
C GLY A 216 22.51 0.64 17.02
N ILE A 217 23.73 0.77 17.54
CA ILE A 217 24.01 1.03 18.97
C ILE A 217 24.72 2.38 19.19
N GLY A 218 24.63 3.29 18.21
CA GLY A 218 25.05 4.70 18.33
C GLY A 218 26.31 5.08 17.54
N ALA A 219 26.91 6.23 17.89
CA ALA A 219 28.03 6.85 17.18
C ALA A 219 29.44 6.35 17.56
N ALA A 220 29.54 5.26 18.33
CA ALA A 220 30.83 4.67 18.71
C ALA A 220 30.93 3.19 18.25
N PRO A 221 32.13 2.71 17.88
CA PRO A 221 32.34 1.30 17.55
C PRO A 221 31.84 0.36 18.67
N PRO A 222 31.21 -0.78 18.33
CA PRO A 222 31.14 -1.36 16.98
C PRO A 222 30.06 -0.78 16.05
N TYR A 223 29.31 0.27 16.43
CA TYR A 223 28.18 0.88 15.70
C TYR A 223 26.98 -0.04 15.48
N TRP A 224 27.21 -1.27 15.05
CA TRP A 224 26.19 -2.29 14.87
C TRP A 224 26.47 -3.47 15.79
N SER A 225 25.39 -4.05 16.29
CA SER A 225 25.43 -5.36 16.94
C SER A 225 24.61 -6.34 16.11
N VAL A 226 25.14 -7.54 15.86
CA VAL A 226 24.62 -8.48 14.86
C VAL A 226 24.46 -9.86 15.49
N VAL A 227 23.29 -10.47 15.31
CA VAL A 227 23.06 -11.91 15.54
C VAL A 227 22.98 -12.60 14.18
N ASN A 228 23.62 -13.75 14.06
CA ASN A 228 23.55 -14.61 12.88
C ASN A 228 22.65 -15.80 13.18
N ALA A 229 21.86 -16.22 12.18
CA ALA A 229 21.24 -17.53 12.23
C ALA A 229 22.31 -18.62 12.07
N GLY A 230 22.21 -19.71 12.82
CA GLY A 230 23.01 -20.93 12.64
C GLY A 230 22.55 -21.77 11.45
N VAL A 231 21.55 -21.31 10.69
CA VAL A 231 21.04 -21.92 9.46
C VAL A 231 21.04 -20.89 8.33
N GLN A 232 20.95 -21.39 7.10
CA GLN A 232 20.84 -20.59 5.88
C GLN A 232 19.54 -20.93 5.16
N ILE A 233 18.97 -19.94 4.51
CA ILE A 233 17.95 -20.18 3.48
C ILE A 233 18.69 -20.51 2.18
N GLN A 234 18.42 -21.67 1.58
CA GLN A 234 19.17 -22.14 0.39
C GLN A 234 18.26 -22.52 -0.78
N GLU A 235 16.99 -22.84 -0.53
CA GLU A 235 16.06 -23.22 -1.58
C GLU A 235 15.38 -21.97 -2.13
N LEU A 236 15.64 -21.68 -3.41
CA LEU A 236 14.95 -20.60 -4.11
C LEU A 236 13.49 -20.97 -4.37
N ASN A 237 12.64 -19.95 -4.42
CA ASN A 237 11.20 -20.06 -4.69
C ASN A 237 10.43 -20.89 -3.67
N LYS A 238 10.99 -21.09 -2.47
CA LYS A 238 10.34 -21.68 -1.30
C LYS A 238 9.96 -20.61 -0.29
N TRP A 239 8.78 -20.73 0.30
CA TRP A 239 8.39 -19.88 1.43
C TRP A 239 9.15 -20.27 2.68
N TYR A 240 9.73 -19.26 3.32
CA TYR A 240 10.29 -19.32 4.66
C TYR A 240 9.52 -18.34 5.55
N HIS A 241 9.21 -18.74 6.77
CA HIS A 241 8.90 -17.76 7.82
C HIS A 241 10.20 -17.34 8.50
N ILE A 242 10.38 -16.03 8.71
CA ILE A 242 11.56 -15.47 9.35
C ILE A 242 11.09 -14.46 10.39
N ALA A 243 11.55 -14.63 11.63
CA ALA A 243 11.29 -13.70 12.72
C ALA A 243 12.58 -13.34 13.45
N ALA A 244 12.62 -12.12 13.98
CA ALA A 244 13.65 -11.68 14.90
C ALA A 244 13.04 -10.99 16.11
N THR A 245 13.52 -11.35 17.30
CA THR A 245 13.14 -10.70 18.56
C THR A 245 14.28 -9.83 19.08
N TYR A 246 13.92 -8.79 19.83
CA TYR A 246 14.87 -7.92 20.53
C TYR A 246 14.33 -7.59 21.92
N ASN A 247 15.22 -7.54 22.90
CA ASN A 247 14.93 -7.16 24.28
C ASN A 247 16.07 -6.30 24.85
N ALA A 248 15.83 -5.01 25.01
CA ALA A 248 16.79 -4.02 25.51
C ALA A 248 17.17 -4.23 26.98
N SER A 249 16.27 -4.83 27.78
CA SER A 249 16.52 -5.06 29.22
C SER A 249 17.56 -6.17 29.42
N THR A 250 17.55 -7.18 28.54
CA THR A 250 18.52 -8.28 28.56
C THR A 250 19.62 -8.13 27.53
N LEU A 251 19.51 -7.14 26.63
CA LEU A 251 20.31 -6.95 25.43
C LEU A 251 20.33 -8.19 24.54
N THR A 252 19.27 -9.01 24.54
CA THR A 252 19.25 -10.24 23.74
C THR A 252 18.44 -10.08 22.46
N SER A 253 18.88 -10.81 21.44
CA SER A 253 18.13 -11.00 20.20
C SER A 253 18.17 -12.45 19.76
N LYS A 254 17.08 -12.90 19.16
CA LYS A 254 16.92 -14.24 18.62
C LYS A 254 16.41 -14.17 17.20
N ILE A 255 16.84 -15.09 16.36
CA ILE A 255 16.36 -15.27 14.99
C ILE A 255 15.67 -16.62 14.92
N TYR A 256 14.52 -16.67 14.28
CA TYR A 256 13.74 -17.87 14.03
C TYR A 256 13.56 -18.06 12.54
N VAL A 257 13.65 -19.31 12.10
CA VAL A 257 13.36 -19.73 10.72
C VAL A 257 12.33 -20.86 10.79
N ASP A 258 11.23 -20.71 10.06
CA ASP A 258 10.08 -21.62 10.07
C ASP A 258 9.57 -21.94 11.48
N GLY A 259 9.53 -20.92 12.34
CA GLY A 259 9.09 -21.02 13.74
C GLY A 259 10.11 -21.61 14.72
N VAL A 260 11.26 -22.08 14.24
CA VAL A 260 12.28 -22.72 15.08
C VAL A 260 13.43 -21.75 15.36
N LEU A 261 13.92 -21.73 16.60
CA LEU A 261 15.08 -20.91 16.99
C LEU A 261 16.28 -21.30 16.13
N ALA A 262 16.77 -20.34 15.36
CA ALA A 262 17.88 -20.49 14.42
C ALA A 262 19.17 -19.87 14.95
N GLY A 263 19.10 -18.82 15.76
CA GLY A 263 20.27 -18.19 16.36
C GLY A 263 19.89 -17.26 17.50
N GLU A 264 20.83 -17.02 18.41
CA GLU A 264 20.66 -16.09 19.52
C GLU A 264 21.99 -15.39 19.84
N GLY A 265 21.90 -14.20 20.44
CA GLY A 265 23.07 -13.48 20.89
C GLY A 265 22.72 -12.32 21.81
N THR A 266 23.77 -11.77 22.43
CA THR A 266 23.68 -10.57 23.27
C THR A 266 24.37 -9.41 22.56
N PHE A 267 23.69 -8.27 22.51
CA PHE A 267 24.20 -7.05 21.94
C PHE A 267 25.07 -6.28 22.92
N ALA A 268 26.04 -5.54 22.37
CA ALA A 268 26.99 -4.75 23.16
C ALA A 268 26.36 -3.52 23.85
N GLY A 269 25.15 -3.14 23.44
CA GLY A 269 24.39 -2.03 23.98
C GLY A 269 22.97 -2.02 23.42
N PRO A 270 22.08 -1.19 23.99
CA PRO A 270 20.72 -1.06 23.49
C PRO A 270 20.71 -0.41 22.10
N MET A 271 19.67 -0.72 21.33
CA MET A 271 19.39 -0.05 20.07
C MET A 271 19.22 1.45 20.29
N VAL A 272 19.92 2.26 19.51
CA VAL A 272 19.74 3.70 19.42
C VAL A 272 18.67 3.99 18.36
N HIS A 273 17.84 5.00 18.62
CA HIS A 273 16.68 5.33 17.79
C HIS A 273 16.66 6.84 17.51
N ASP A 274 17.79 7.43 17.10
CA ASP A 274 17.84 8.88 16.90
C ASP A 274 16.72 9.34 15.93
N MET A 275 15.80 10.14 16.45
CA MET A 275 14.64 10.67 15.73
C MET A 275 14.91 12.08 15.17
N ALA A 276 16.10 12.63 15.40
CA ALA A 276 16.49 13.91 14.81
C ALA A 276 16.49 13.82 13.27
N ASN A 277 16.19 14.94 12.61
CA ASN A 277 16.22 15.08 11.13
C ASN A 277 15.32 14.14 10.32
N GLY A 278 14.12 13.81 10.83
CA GLY A 278 13.13 13.08 10.03
C GLY A 278 13.29 11.55 10.02
N GLY A 279 14.24 11.04 10.82
CA GLY A 279 14.41 9.66 11.35
C GLY A 279 14.20 8.46 10.41
N PRO A 280 14.32 7.22 10.93
CA PRO A 280 14.21 6.02 10.12
C PRO A 280 12.78 5.80 9.59
N ARG A 281 12.68 5.48 8.30
CA ARG A 281 11.46 4.94 7.69
C ARG A 281 11.48 3.42 7.79
N LEU A 282 10.31 2.78 7.76
CA LEU A 282 10.23 1.34 7.56
C LEU A 282 10.33 1.03 6.06
N GLY A 283 11.22 0.13 5.68
CA GLY A 283 11.36 -0.44 4.35
C GLY A 283 11.09 -1.94 4.36
N ILE A 284 10.37 -2.43 3.36
CA ILE A 284 10.19 -3.86 3.06
C ILE A 284 10.78 -4.12 1.68
N GLY A 285 11.65 -5.13 1.60
CA GLY A 285 12.43 -5.46 0.39
C GLY A 285 13.40 -4.37 -0.07
N TYR A 286 13.65 -3.38 0.80
CA TYR A 286 14.36 -2.15 0.51
C TYR A 286 14.99 -1.59 1.80
N SER A 287 16.23 -1.14 1.71
CA SER A 287 16.89 -0.40 2.78
C SER A 287 16.45 1.07 2.79
N PRO A 288 15.76 1.55 3.83
CA PRO A 288 15.49 2.97 4.01
C PRO A 288 16.76 3.76 4.39
N MET A 289 17.89 3.08 4.61
CA MET A 289 19.19 3.72 4.74
C MET A 289 19.49 4.51 3.48
N TRP A 290 19.95 5.75 3.64
CA TRP A 290 20.39 6.60 2.53
C TRP A 290 19.27 7.00 1.56
N ASP A 291 18.24 7.70 2.05
CA ASP A 291 17.47 8.63 1.21
C ASP A 291 18.36 9.80 0.72
N ILE A 292 19.44 9.45 0.04
CA ILE A 292 20.33 10.35 -0.64
C ILE A 292 19.72 10.51 -2.02
N THR A 293 19.59 11.75 -2.43
CA THR A 293 19.20 12.22 -3.77
C THR A 293 20.11 11.72 -4.91
N ASP A 294 20.96 10.72 -4.64
CA ASP A 294 21.88 10.08 -5.56
C ASP A 294 21.33 8.70 -5.99
N PRO A 295 20.84 8.58 -7.23
CA PRO A 295 20.30 7.34 -7.77
C PRO A 295 21.33 6.20 -7.86
N ALA A 296 22.64 6.46 -7.72
CA ALA A 296 23.67 5.41 -7.75
C ALA A 296 23.80 4.62 -6.43
N TRP A 297 23.18 5.09 -5.34
CA TRP A 297 23.28 4.49 -4.01
C TRP A 297 21.94 4.00 -3.44
N ASN A 298 20.80 4.50 -3.91
CA ASN A 298 19.51 4.25 -3.25
C ASN A 298 18.98 2.80 -3.37
N ARG A 299 19.68 1.88 -4.06
CA ARG A 299 19.17 0.52 -4.37
C ARG A 299 20.20 -0.60 -4.34
N ARG A 300 21.12 -0.56 -3.38
CA ARG A 300 22.16 -1.59 -3.24
C ARG A 300 21.79 -2.73 -2.29
N SER A 301 20.69 -2.56 -1.58
CA SER A 301 20.32 -3.40 -0.46
C SER A 301 18.82 -3.71 -0.63
N ASN A 302 18.56 -4.60 -1.58
CA ASN A 302 17.21 -4.89 -2.09
C ASN A 302 17.02 -6.38 -2.28
N VAL A 303 15.79 -6.81 -2.06
CA VAL A 303 15.41 -8.20 -2.18
C VAL A 303 15.02 -8.54 -3.61
N ASP A 304 15.43 -9.72 -4.07
CA ASP A 304 14.83 -10.41 -5.21
C ASP A 304 13.96 -11.56 -4.71
N GLY A 305 12.65 -11.42 -4.80
CA GLY A 305 11.71 -12.41 -4.28
C GLY A 305 10.39 -11.81 -3.82
N GLN A 306 9.63 -12.58 -3.04
CA GLN A 306 8.32 -12.17 -2.56
C GLN A 306 8.32 -12.08 -1.03
N ILE A 307 7.75 -11.01 -0.49
CA ILE A 307 7.61 -10.80 0.96
C ILE A 307 6.14 -10.57 1.27
N ILE A 308 5.59 -11.39 2.15
CA ILE A 308 4.21 -11.28 2.63
C ILE A 308 4.16 -11.33 4.14
N ASP A 309 3.00 -11.00 4.70
CA ASP A 309 2.68 -11.24 6.11
C ASP A 309 3.66 -10.56 7.08
N VAL A 310 3.99 -9.30 6.80
CA VAL A 310 4.96 -8.53 7.60
C VAL A 310 4.28 -8.01 8.85
N ARG A 311 4.81 -8.38 10.02
CA ARG A 311 4.26 -8.02 11.33
C ARG A 311 5.33 -7.38 12.21
N ILE A 312 4.91 -6.39 12.97
CA ILE A 312 5.72 -5.75 13.99
C ILE A 312 4.95 -5.81 15.31
N TRP A 313 5.53 -6.51 16.28
CA TRP A 313 4.96 -6.71 17.62
C TRP A 313 5.70 -5.84 18.64
N GLY A 314 4.95 -5.21 19.53
CA GLY A 314 5.37 -4.45 20.71
C GLY A 314 5.91 -5.27 21.87
N LYS A 315 6.36 -6.50 21.64
CA LYS A 315 6.93 -7.39 22.67
C LYS A 315 7.89 -8.41 22.07
N GLU A 316 8.73 -9.00 22.91
CA GLU A 316 9.43 -10.25 22.59
C GLU A 316 8.41 -11.41 22.56
N LEU A 317 8.05 -11.89 21.36
CA LEU A 317 7.22 -13.08 21.24
C LEU A 317 7.99 -14.31 21.74
N SER A 318 7.28 -15.22 22.41
CA SER A 318 7.85 -16.54 22.74
C SER A 318 8.02 -17.41 21.50
N SER A 319 8.90 -18.41 21.56
CA SER A 319 9.10 -19.36 20.46
C SER A 319 7.80 -20.11 20.09
N SER A 320 6.93 -20.40 21.06
CA SER A 320 5.61 -21.00 20.78
C SER A 320 4.73 -20.05 20.00
N GLU A 321 4.62 -18.79 20.42
CA GLU A 321 3.79 -17.80 19.73
C GLU A 321 4.21 -17.57 18.28
N ILE A 322 5.53 -17.60 18.03
CA ILE A 322 6.09 -17.50 16.67
C ILE A 322 5.73 -18.76 15.87
N ASN A 323 6.02 -19.94 16.42
CA ASN A 323 5.76 -21.21 15.74
C ASN A 323 4.28 -21.44 15.44
N ASP A 324 3.38 -21.03 16.34
CA ASP A 324 1.94 -21.21 16.20
C ASP A 324 1.32 -20.31 15.11
N ARG A 325 1.98 -19.19 14.75
CA ARG A 325 1.40 -18.16 13.87
C ARG A 325 2.15 -17.97 12.56
N LYS A 326 3.19 -18.76 12.31
CA LYS A 326 4.12 -18.56 11.18
C LYS A 326 3.50 -18.75 9.79
N ASP A 327 2.46 -19.58 9.68
CA ASP A 327 1.87 -19.98 8.40
C ASP A 327 0.55 -19.25 8.07
N ASP A 328 -0.11 -18.69 9.08
CA ASP A 328 -1.47 -18.16 8.96
C ASP A 328 -1.48 -16.65 8.81
N PHE A 329 -2.29 -16.10 7.89
CA PHE A 329 -2.60 -14.67 7.96
C PHE A 329 -3.47 -14.38 9.19
N LEU A 330 -3.06 -13.38 9.98
CA LEU A 330 -3.82 -13.00 11.17
C LEU A 330 -5.21 -12.48 10.79
N THR A 331 -6.22 -12.94 11.53
CA THR A 331 -7.60 -12.47 11.47
C THR A 331 -8.00 -11.83 12.81
N ASN A 332 -9.12 -11.11 12.86
CA ASN A 332 -9.61 -10.45 14.08
C ASN A 332 -8.53 -9.56 14.76
N ILE A 333 -7.92 -8.67 13.98
CA ILE A 333 -6.71 -7.90 14.35
C ILE A 333 -6.77 -7.26 15.74
N SER A 334 -7.95 -6.80 16.17
CA SER A 334 -8.18 -6.19 17.48
C SER A 334 -7.87 -7.09 18.68
N GLN A 335 -7.78 -8.42 18.52
CA GLN A 335 -7.41 -9.34 19.59
C GLN A 335 -5.93 -9.25 19.96
N TYR A 336 -5.08 -8.79 19.05
CA TYR A 336 -3.63 -8.74 19.22
C TYR A 336 -3.19 -7.38 19.78
N THR A 337 -3.31 -7.21 21.09
CA THR A 337 -3.02 -5.92 21.77
C THR A 337 -1.56 -5.46 21.65
N SER A 338 -0.63 -6.39 21.42
CA SER A 338 0.79 -6.10 21.19
C SER A 338 1.15 -6.00 19.71
N LEU A 339 0.21 -6.11 18.77
CA LEU A 339 0.49 -5.94 17.34
C LEU A 339 0.51 -4.45 16.99
N ASN A 340 1.70 -3.92 16.71
CA ASN A 340 1.88 -2.51 16.38
C ASN A 340 1.51 -2.21 14.94
N ALA A 341 1.97 -3.05 14.01
CA ALA A 341 1.69 -2.93 12.59
C ALA A 341 1.59 -4.31 11.93
N TYR A 342 0.74 -4.44 10.93
CA TYR A 342 0.58 -5.69 10.18
C TYR A 342 0.20 -5.43 8.73
N TRP A 343 1.06 -5.84 7.79
CA TRP A 343 0.75 -5.86 6.37
C TRP A 343 0.63 -7.31 5.88
N PRO A 344 -0.60 -7.81 5.65
CA PRO A 344 -0.81 -9.13 5.08
C PRO A 344 -0.09 -9.30 3.74
N LEU A 345 -0.15 -8.26 2.88
CA LEU A 345 0.42 -8.25 1.52
C LEU A 345 -0.02 -9.48 0.69
N ASN A 346 -1.21 -10.00 0.96
CA ASN A 346 -1.81 -11.13 0.26
C ASN A 346 -2.74 -10.71 -0.88
N ALA A 347 -2.86 -9.41 -1.13
CA ALA A 347 -3.59 -8.82 -2.24
C ALA A 347 -2.99 -7.46 -2.63
N GLN A 348 -3.23 -7.03 -3.86
CA GLN A 348 -2.83 -5.70 -4.33
C GLN A 348 -3.80 -4.63 -3.80
N MET A 349 -3.39 -3.92 -2.75
CA MET A 349 -4.26 -3.02 -1.97
C MET A 349 -3.91 -1.53 -2.13
N GLY A 350 -4.08 -0.99 -3.34
CA GLY A 350 -3.88 0.44 -3.59
C GLY A 350 -2.45 0.94 -3.34
N ASN A 351 -2.29 2.25 -3.27
CA ASN A 351 -1.02 2.92 -2.96
C ASN A 351 -1.32 4.30 -2.34
N PRO A 352 -0.98 4.56 -1.06
CA PRO A 352 -0.28 3.67 -0.13
C PRO A 352 -1.11 2.46 0.31
N ILE A 353 -0.43 1.36 0.66
CA ILE A 353 -1.04 0.19 1.30
C ILE A 353 -1.12 0.44 2.80
N MET A 354 -2.35 0.52 3.33
CA MET A 354 -2.56 0.63 4.78
C MET A 354 -2.37 -0.72 5.47
N ASP A 355 -1.77 -0.69 6.65
CA ASP A 355 -1.64 -1.83 7.53
C ASP A 355 -3.01 -2.19 8.14
N ALA A 356 -3.18 -3.45 8.53
CA ALA A 356 -4.44 -4.00 9.03
C ALA A 356 -4.79 -3.51 10.45
N THR A 357 -3.87 -2.84 11.17
CA THR A 357 -4.20 -2.12 12.40
C THR A 357 -4.79 -0.73 12.12
N GLY A 358 -4.74 -0.27 10.87
CA GLY A 358 -5.31 1.00 10.42
C GLY A 358 -4.48 2.24 10.77
N LYS A 359 -3.23 2.06 11.21
CA LYS A 359 -2.39 3.15 11.73
C LYS A 359 -1.39 3.67 10.70
N TYR A 360 -0.99 2.83 9.75
CA TYR A 360 0.27 3.00 9.05
C TYR A 360 0.18 2.64 7.56
N GLY A 361 0.80 3.44 6.70
CA GLY A 361 0.83 3.21 5.24
C GLY A 361 2.20 2.78 4.73
N LEU A 362 2.23 2.13 3.57
CA LEU A 362 3.44 1.88 2.76
C LEU A 362 3.24 2.42 1.35
N ASN A 363 4.12 3.32 0.92
CA ASN A 363 4.22 3.73 -0.47
C ASN A 363 4.89 2.62 -1.26
N VAL A 364 4.27 2.23 -2.38
CA VAL A 364 4.74 1.15 -3.25
C VAL A 364 5.35 1.75 -4.51
N GLU A 365 6.57 1.35 -4.86
CA GLU A 365 7.24 1.74 -6.10
C GLU A 365 7.83 0.50 -6.78
N GLY A 366 7.58 0.33 -8.10
CA GLY A 366 8.24 -0.69 -8.93
C GLY A 366 8.05 -2.15 -8.48
N VAL A 367 7.03 -2.47 -7.68
CA VAL A 367 6.69 -3.83 -7.24
C VAL A 367 5.70 -4.47 -8.22
N ASP A 368 6.00 -5.67 -8.68
CA ASP A 368 5.06 -6.49 -9.46
C ASP A 368 4.14 -7.29 -8.54
N TRP A 369 2.87 -7.47 -8.93
CA TRP A 369 1.91 -8.27 -8.18
C TRP A 369 1.58 -9.55 -8.94
N VAL A 370 2.05 -10.68 -8.43
CA VAL A 370 1.93 -11.98 -9.10
C VAL A 370 0.97 -12.90 -8.36
N GLU A 371 0.38 -13.85 -9.08
CA GLU A 371 -0.46 -14.89 -8.49
C GLU A 371 0.34 -15.75 -7.49
N PRO A 372 -0.32 -16.32 -6.46
CA PRO A 372 0.30 -17.30 -5.58
C PRO A 372 0.78 -18.52 -6.39
N ASN A 373 2.08 -18.77 -6.36
CA ASN A 373 2.72 -19.96 -6.92
C ASN A 373 3.38 -20.78 -5.82
#